data_AF-A0A6P0VYA8-F1
#
_entry.id   AF-A0A6P0VYA8-F1
#
_cell.length_a   1.000
_cell.length_b   1.000
_cell.length_c   1.000
_cell.angle_alpha   90.00
_cell.angle_beta   90.00
_cell.angle_gamma   90.00
#
_symmetry.space_group_name_H-M   'P 1'
#
loop_
_entity.id
_entity.type
_entity.pdbx_description
1 polymer ?
#
loop_
_entity_poly.entity_id
_entity_poly.type
_entity_poly.pdbx_seq_one_letter_code
_entity_poly.pdbx_strand_id
1 'polypeptide(L)'
;MKKIWSSLKPYLRWAILGGTLFFLLKAFINHWREVAAIQIDAAGWINLAIALAITLLAHIWAGLVWGKILQSFQQPVKLSWVLLVYLKTNIAKYLPGNVWHFYGRIRAVIDVGGSLSAATISVLLEPILMAAAALLISLTGTQLNLVETHGNILTWGLQILSLVVVLLSVHPRFLNPILRLLNRLKGQTGGNQVFQIKHYPLVPLLGELTFLGLRGTGFLVTFAALTTVNYNQILLLFTTFSLAWVLGLIIPTPGGLG
;
A
#
# COMPACT_ATOMS: atom_id res chain seq x y z
N MET A 1 -19.61 -27.94 18.39
CA MET A 1 -19.08 -26.93 17.43
C MET A 1 -17.56 -26.69 17.53
N LYS A 2 -16.98 -26.31 18.70
CA LYS A 2 -15.51 -26.08 18.83
C LYS A 2 -14.61 -27.24 18.38
N LYS A 3 -15.03 -28.49 18.65
CA LYS A 3 -14.25 -29.71 18.36
C LYS A 3 -14.16 -30.06 16.86
N ILE A 4 -15.19 -29.70 16.08
CA ILE A 4 -15.23 -29.89 14.61
C ILE A 4 -14.38 -28.80 13.93
N TRP A 5 -14.42 -27.57 14.46
CA TRP A 5 -13.63 -26.47 13.92
C TRP A 5 -12.12 -26.66 14.16
N SER A 6 -11.73 -27.27 15.29
CA SER A 6 -10.32 -27.61 15.55
C SER A 6 -9.78 -28.72 14.65
N SER A 7 -10.60 -29.68 14.22
CA SER A 7 -10.17 -30.78 13.33
C SER A 7 -10.10 -30.38 11.86
N LEU A 8 -10.89 -29.39 11.42
CA LEU A 8 -10.90 -28.89 10.03
C LEU A 8 -9.82 -27.83 9.75
N LYS A 9 -9.34 -27.14 10.79
CA LYS A 9 -8.33 -26.07 10.69
C LYS A 9 -7.06 -26.44 9.90
N PRO A 10 -6.50 -27.67 9.98
CA PRO A 10 -5.34 -28.07 9.19
C PRO A 10 -5.66 -28.21 7.69
N TYR A 11 -6.86 -28.68 7.35
CA TYR A 11 -7.29 -28.91 5.97
C TYR A 11 -7.72 -27.64 5.25
N LEU A 12 -8.13 -26.61 5.99
CA LEU A 12 -8.54 -25.32 5.43
C LEU A 12 -7.43 -24.68 4.56
N ARG A 13 -6.16 -24.82 4.94
CA ARG A 13 -5.02 -24.30 4.15
C ARG A 13 -4.92 -25.01 2.80
N TRP A 14 -5.13 -26.32 2.79
CA TRP A 14 -5.13 -27.14 1.57
C TRP A 14 -6.36 -26.88 0.70
N ALA A 15 -7.53 -26.64 1.31
CA ALA A 15 -8.72 -26.25 0.59
C ALA A 15 -8.57 -24.87 -0.06
N ILE A 16 -7.99 -23.89 0.64
CA ILE A 16 -7.68 -22.57 0.09
C ILE A 16 -6.68 -22.71 -1.07
N LEU A 17 -5.57 -23.42 -0.86
CA LEU A 17 -4.56 -23.64 -1.90
C LEU A 17 -5.15 -24.36 -3.13
N GLY A 18 -5.90 -25.44 -2.90
CA GLY A 18 -6.57 -26.20 -3.95
C GLY A 18 -7.59 -25.35 -4.71
N GLY A 19 -8.38 -24.55 -4.00
CA GLY A 19 -9.30 -23.57 -4.60
C GLY A 19 -8.56 -22.53 -5.45
N THR A 20 -7.49 -21.93 -4.92
CA THR A 20 -6.66 -20.97 -5.67
C THR A 20 -6.07 -21.61 -6.92
N LEU A 21 -5.47 -22.79 -6.83
CA LEU A 21 -4.91 -23.50 -7.99
C LEU A 21 -5.98 -23.87 -9.01
N PHE A 22 -7.16 -24.32 -8.56
CA PHE A 22 -8.30 -24.60 -9.44
C PHE A 22 -8.74 -23.35 -10.20
N PHE A 23 -8.92 -22.21 -9.52
CA PHE A 23 -9.30 -20.96 -10.17
C PHE A 23 -8.22 -20.44 -11.11
N LEU A 24 -6.94 -20.52 -10.73
CA LEU A 24 -5.82 -20.14 -11.60
C LEU A 24 -5.77 -21.00 -12.86
N LEU A 25 -5.89 -22.32 -12.72
CA LEU A 25 -5.90 -23.25 -13.85
C LEU A 25 -7.12 -23.03 -14.74
N LYS A 26 -8.30 -22.84 -14.14
CA LYS A 26 -9.53 -22.55 -14.89
C LYS A 26 -9.42 -21.23 -15.64
N ALA A 27 -8.92 -20.17 -15.01
CA ALA A 27 -8.70 -18.88 -15.67
C ALA A 27 -7.69 -19.00 -16.81
N PHE A 28 -6.60 -19.73 -16.59
CA PHE A 28 -5.61 -20.00 -17.63
C PHE A 28 -6.22 -20.76 -18.82
N ILE A 29 -6.92 -21.88 -18.58
CA ILE A 29 -7.57 -22.66 -19.65
C ILE A 29 -8.59 -21.81 -20.43
N ASN A 30 -9.35 -20.96 -19.74
CA ASN A 30 -10.37 -20.14 -20.36
C ASN A 30 -9.80 -18.98 -21.18
N HIS A 31 -8.69 -18.37 -20.74
CA HIS A 31 -8.21 -17.09 -21.27
C HIS A 31 -6.80 -17.15 -21.91
N TRP A 32 -6.13 -18.30 -21.96
CA TRP A 32 -4.75 -18.38 -22.50
C TRP A 32 -4.63 -17.89 -23.94
N ARG A 33 -5.68 -18.07 -24.77
CA ARG A 33 -5.71 -17.58 -26.15
C ARG A 33 -5.73 -16.07 -26.23
N GLU A 34 -6.44 -15.41 -25.31
CA GLU A 34 -6.47 -13.94 -25.22
C GLU A 34 -5.08 -13.41 -24.88
N VAL A 35 -4.39 -14.05 -23.93
CA VAL A 35 -3.01 -13.69 -23.56
C VAL A 35 -2.04 -13.93 -24.70
N ALA A 36 -2.16 -15.06 -25.41
CA ALA A 36 -1.31 -15.39 -26.56
C ALA A 36 -1.54 -14.47 -27.77
N ALA A 37 -2.70 -13.81 -27.86
CA ALA A 37 -3.01 -12.85 -28.91
C ALA A 37 -2.44 -11.44 -28.64
N ILE A 38 -1.94 -11.16 -27.43
CA ILE A 38 -1.33 -9.87 -27.10
C ILE A 38 -0.04 -9.71 -27.91
N GLN A 39 -0.02 -8.70 -28.77
CA GLN A 39 1.17 -8.30 -29.53
C GLN A 39 1.69 -6.98 -28.98
N ILE A 40 2.92 -7.01 -28.45
CA ILE A 40 3.62 -5.82 -27.96
C ILE A 40 4.61 -5.40 -29.03
N ASP A 41 4.34 -4.27 -29.67
CA ASP A 41 5.21 -3.67 -30.66
C ASP A 41 6.44 -3.00 -30.02
N ALA A 42 7.35 -2.47 -30.83
CA ALA A 42 8.57 -1.84 -30.33
C ALA A 42 8.28 -0.67 -29.38
N ALA A 43 7.24 0.14 -29.66
CA ALA A 43 6.81 1.23 -28.80
C ALA A 43 6.28 0.71 -27.45
N GLY A 44 5.51 -0.39 -27.46
CA GLY A 44 5.04 -1.08 -26.28
C GLY A 44 6.18 -1.57 -25.39
N TRP A 45 7.25 -2.14 -25.96
CA TRP A 45 8.43 -2.54 -25.18
C TRP A 45 9.16 -1.36 -24.55
N ILE A 46 9.27 -0.23 -25.26
CA ILE A 46 9.82 1.02 -24.71
C ILE A 46 8.95 1.52 -23.55
N ASN A 47 7.62 1.52 -23.72
CA ASN A 47 6.68 1.87 -22.66
C ASN A 47 6.86 0.97 -21.43
N LEU A 48 6.99 -0.34 -21.59
CA LEU A 48 7.24 -1.25 -20.47
C LEU A 48 8.57 -0.98 -19.75
N ALA A 49 9.64 -0.66 -20.49
CA ALA A 49 10.92 -0.29 -19.90
C ALA A 49 10.82 1.01 -19.09
N ILE A 50 10.11 2.02 -19.62
CA ILE A 50 9.84 3.28 -18.92
C ILE A 50 8.99 3.02 -17.68
N ALA A 51 7.91 2.24 -17.79
CA ALA A 51 7.03 1.89 -16.69
C ALA A 51 7.77 1.15 -15.56
N LEU A 52 8.70 0.26 -15.92
CA LEU A 52 9.59 -0.41 -14.98
C LEU A 52 10.49 0.59 -14.26
N ALA A 53 11.15 1.50 -14.98
CA ALA A 53 12.01 2.51 -14.39
C ALA A 53 11.23 3.43 -13.43
N ILE A 54 10.06 3.92 -13.84
CA ILE A 54 9.17 4.74 -13.00
C ILE A 54 8.75 3.95 -11.75
N THR A 55 8.41 2.67 -11.91
CA THR A 55 7.99 1.83 -10.79
C THR A 55 9.14 1.58 -9.79
N LEU A 56 10.36 1.35 -10.27
CA LEU A 56 11.54 1.23 -9.42
C LEU A 56 11.81 2.53 -8.67
N LEU A 57 11.73 3.67 -9.38
CA LEU A 57 11.86 5.00 -8.77
C LEU A 57 10.81 5.23 -7.69
N ALA A 58 9.56 4.83 -7.92
CA ALA A 58 8.49 4.92 -6.92
C ALA A 58 8.85 4.13 -5.65
N HIS A 59 9.39 2.92 -5.76
CA HIS A 59 9.78 2.13 -4.59
C HIS A 59 10.98 2.74 -3.83
N ILE A 60 11.94 3.34 -4.54
CA ILE A 60 13.02 4.11 -3.90
C ILE A 60 12.43 5.29 -3.15
N TRP A 61 11.53 6.05 -3.79
CA TRP A 61 10.86 7.21 -3.21
C TRP A 61 10.10 6.85 -1.93
N ALA A 62 9.31 5.77 -1.93
CA ALA A 62 8.61 5.32 -0.72
C ALA A 62 9.59 4.94 0.42
N GLY A 63 10.75 4.36 0.09
CA GLY A 63 11.81 4.16 1.07
C GLY A 63 12.33 5.47 1.67
N LEU A 64 12.48 6.53 0.88
CA LEU A 64 12.85 7.86 1.36
C LEU A 64 11.77 8.45 2.29
N VAL A 65 10.49 8.29 1.92
CA VAL A 65 9.35 8.74 2.73
C VAL A 65 9.34 8.02 4.07
N TRP A 66 9.49 6.69 4.08
CA TRP A 66 9.61 5.92 5.32
C TRP A 66 10.81 6.35 6.17
N GLY A 67 11.95 6.66 5.54
CA GLY A 67 13.10 7.25 6.23
C GLY A 67 12.79 8.59 6.92
N LYS A 68 11.99 9.46 6.28
CA LYS A 68 11.51 10.71 6.89
C LYS A 68 10.53 10.45 8.03
N ILE A 69 9.68 9.44 7.90
CA ILE A 69 8.84 8.99 9.00
C ILE A 69 9.73 8.58 10.16
N LEU A 70 10.68 7.66 10.00
CA LEU A 70 11.60 7.24 11.09
C LEU A 70 12.32 8.42 11.78
N GLN A 71 12.78 9.40 11.01
CA GLN A 71 13.38 10.63 11.56
C GLN A 71 12.41 11.40 12.46
N SER A 72 11.13 11.49 12.09
CA SER A 72 10.10 12.14 12.91
C SER A 72 9.80 11.42 14.23
N PHE A 73 10.12 10.11 14.31
CA PHE A 73 10.04 9.30 15.53
C PHE A 73 11.37 9.28 16.32
N GLN A 74 12.32 10.17 16.00
CA GLN A 74 13.65 10.22 16.63
C GLN A 74 14.40 8.89 16.52
N GLN A 75 14.21 8.17 15.41
CA GLN A 75 14.95 6.96 15.05
C GLN A 75 15.80 7.24 13.80
N PRO A 76 16.76 8.20 13.85
CA PRO A 76 17.57 8.52 12.69
C PRO A 76 18.48 7.34 12.34
N VAL A 77 18.24 6.76 11.17
CA VAL A 77 19.03 5.69 10.59
C VAL A 77 19.65 6.16 9.27
N LYS A 78 20.79 5.57 8.89
CA LYS A 78 21.46 5.91 7.62
C LYS A 78 20.53 5.64 6.44
N LEU A 79 20.50 6.55 5.48
CA LEU A 79 19.61 6.45 4.31
C LEU A 79 19.83 5.16 3.50
N SER A 80 21.08 4.75 3.34
CA SER A 80 21.43 3.49 2.66
C SER A 80 20.83 2.26 3.34
N TRP A 81 20.80 2.26 4.67
CA TRP A 81 20.15 1.21 5.46
C TRP A 81 18.63 1.22 5.27
N VAL A 82 18.01 2.42 5.31
CA VAL A 82 16.56 2.58 5.10
C VAL A 82 16.15 2.01 3.74
N LEU A 83 16.83 2.43 2.67
CA LEU A 83 16.53 1.99 1.32
C LEU A 83 16.72 0.47 1.17
N LEU A 84 17.82 -0.07 1.68
CA LEU A 84 18.10 -1.51 1.62
C LEU A 84 17.01 -2.32 2.35
N VAL A 85 16.65 -1.92 3.56
CA VAL A 85 15.60 -2.59 4.35
C VAL A 85 14.25 -2.47 3.67
N TYR A 86 13.89 -1.28 3.22
CA TYR A 86 12.62 -1.01 2.56
C TYR A 86 12.44 -1.87 1.30
N LEU A 87 13.43 -1.86 0.40
CA LEU A 87 13.39 -2.62 -0.85
C LEU A 87 13.41 -4.13 -0.60
N LYS A 88 14.26 -4.62 0.30
CA LYS A 88 14.36 -6.05 0.61
C LYS A 88 13.07 -6.59 1.23
N THR A 89 12.52 -5.87 2.21
CA THR A 89 11.28 -6.29 2.90
C THR A 89 10.06 -6.17 2.00
N ASN A 90 10.07 -5.27 1.02
CA ASN A 90 8.97 -5.12 0.07
C ASN A 90 8.70 -6.36 -0.78
N ILE A 91 9.71 -7.18 -1.04
CA ILE A 91 9.53 -8.46 -1.75
C ILE A 91 8.62 -9.41 -0.95
N ALA A 92 8.61 -9.31 0.38
CA ALA A 92 7.81 -10.16 1.24
C ALA A 92 6.29 -9.89 1.14
N LYS A 93 5.84 -8.82 0.46
CA LYS A 93 4.41 -8.57 0.19
C LYS A 93 3.76 -9.60 -0.74
N TYR A 94 4.59 -10.33 -1.50
CA TYR A 94 4.14 -11.41 -2.37
C TYR A 94 4.00 -12.75 -1.65
N LEU A 95 4.38 -12.82 -0.36
CA LEU A 95 4.16 -14.01 0.46
C LEU A 95 2.70 -14.07 0.96
N PRO A 96 2.13 -15.27 1.14
CA PRO A 96 0.76 -15.43 1.62
C PRO A 96 0.50 -14.69 2.94
N GLY A 97 -0.60 -13.92 2.98
CA GLY A 97 -1.05 -13.18 4.16
C GLY A 97 -0.70 -11.69 4.19
N ASN A 98 0.06 -11.16 3.23
CA ASN A 98 0.36 -9.73 3.04
C ASN A 98 0.90 -8.96 4.28
N VAL A 99 1.36 -9.65 5.33
CA VAL A 99 1.86 -9.01 6.58
C VAL A 99 3.38 -9.06 6.71
N TRP A 100 4.05 -9.87 5.91
CA TRP A 100 5.47 -10.19 6.09
C TRP A 100 6.40 -8.99 5.85
N HIS A 101 6.03 -8.10 4.93
CA HIS A 101 6.78 -6.87 4.69
C HIS A 101 6.73 -5.93 5.89
N PHE A 102 5.57 -5.81 6.56
CA PHE A 102 5.46 -5.06 7.81
C PHE A 102 6.29 -5.68 8.93
N TYR A 103 6.16 -6.99 9.13
CA TYR A 103 6.92 -7.72 10.15
C TYR A 103 8.44 -7.54 9.95
N GLY A 104 8.92 -7.72 8.72
CA GLY A 104 10.34 -7.58 8.38
C GLY A 104 10.88 -6.19 8.66
N ARG A 105 10.13 -5.13 8.31
CA ARG A 105 10.54 -3.74 8.59
C ARG A 105 10.55 -3.43 10.08
N ILE A 106 9.50 -3.84 10.81
CA ILE A 106 9.41 -3.64 12.26
C ILE A 106 10.60 -4.32 12.95
N ARG A 107 10.90 -5.56 12.57
CA ARG A 107 12.03 -6.31 13.13
C ARG A 107 13.35 -5.63 12.84
N ALA A 108 13.58 -5.18 11.60
CA ALA A 108 14.80 -4.49 11.22
C ALA A 108 15.03 -3.22 12.04
N VAL A 109 13.99 -2.41 12.29
CA VAL A 109 14.10 -1.21 13.14
C VAL A 109 14.45 -1.56 14.59
N ILE A 110 13.87 -2.64 15.13
CA ILE A 110 14.18 -3.10 16.50
C ILE A 110 15.62 -3.60 16.60
N ASP A 111 16.10 -4.34 15.60
CA ASP A 111 17.44 -4.93 15.61
C ASP A 111 18.55 -3.84 15.58
N VAL A 112 18.25 -2.64 15.06
CA VAL A 112 19.16 -1.47 15.14
C VAL A 112 18.93 -0.58 16.37
N GLY A 113 18.19 -1.07 17.37
CA GLY A 113 17.98 -0.40 18.65
C GLY A 113 16.70 0.45 18.75
N GLY A 114 15.86 0.45 17.72
CA GLY A 114 14.61 1.20 17.73
C GLY A 114 13.55 0.62 18.68
N SER A 115 12.67 1.49 19.21
CA SER A 115 11.56 1.03 20.04
C SER A 115 10.50 0.31 19.21
N LEU A 116 9.83 -0.71 19.80
CA LEU A 116 8.76 -1.46 19.14
C LEU A 116 7.61 -0.53 18.70
N SER A 117 7.27 0.45 19.54
CA SER A 117 6.19 1.40 19.26
C SER A 117 6.54 2.31 18.09
N ALA A 118 7.75 2.87 18.06
CA ALA A 118 8.20 3.67 16.92
C ALA A 118 8.29 2.82 15.64
N ALA A 119 8.83 1.61 15.73
CA ALA A 119 8.91 0.67 14.60
C ALA A 119 7.51 0.36 14.05
N THR A 120 6.59 -0.06 14.91
CA THR A 120 5.22 -0.41 14.53
C THR A 120 4.48 0.77 13.91
N ILE A 121 4.45 1.92 14.58
CA ILE A 121 3.70 3.08 14.06
C ILE A 121 4.36 3.64 12.80
N SER A 122 5.68 3.71 12.70
CA SER A 122 6.35 4.19 11.48
C SER A 122 6.01 3.35 10.24
N VAL A 123 5.89 2.04 10.42
CA VAL A 123 5.60 1.08 9.35
C VAL A 123 4.12 1.07 8.99
N LEU A 124 3.22 1.19 9.97
CA LEU A 124 1.77 1.25 9.72
C LEU A 124 1.30 2.61 9.21
N LEU A 125 2.05 3.68 9.49
CA LEU A 125 1.68 5.03 9.05
C LEU A 125 1.72 5.15 7.52
N GLU A 126 2.67 4.49 6.86
CA GLU A 126 2.81 4.47 5.40
C GLU A 126 1.52 4.04 4.68
N PRO A 127 0.97 2.81 4.85
CA PRO A 127 -0.26 2.41 4.15
C PRO A 127 -1.47 3.27 4.51
N ILE A 128 -1.54 3.82 5.72
CA ILE A 128 -2.64 4.74 6.12
C ILE A 128 -2.54 6.07 5.37
N LEU A 129 -1.33 6.63 5.25
CA LEU A 129 -1.09 7.86 4.48
C LEU A 129 -1.27 7.64 2.99
N MET A 130 -0.89 6.49 2.47
CA MET A 130 -1.16 6.10 1.09
C MET A 130 -2.68 5.98 0.84
N ALA A 131 -3.45 5.44 1.78
CA ALA A 131 -4.91 5.40 1.69
C ALA A 131 -5.51 6.82 1.65
N ALA A 132 -4.99 7.74 2.48
CA ALA A 132 -5.38 9.15 2.42
C ALA A 132 -5.04 9.78 1.06
N ALA A 133 -3.82 9.55 0.56
CA ALA A 133 -3.37 10.05 -0.74
C ALA A 133 -4.26 9.53 -1.88
N ALA A 134 -4.61 8.24 -1.86
CA ALA A 134 -5.46 7.61 -2.84
C ALA A 134 -6.90 8.15 -2.83
N LEU A 135 -7.46 8.37 -1.63
CA LEU A 135 -8.78 8.99 -1.47
C LEU A 135 -8.77 10.46 -1.93
N LEU A 136 -7.71 11.22 -1.64
CA LEU A 136 -7.55 12.60 -2.13
C LEU A 136 -7.53 12.64 -3.65
N ILE A 137 -6.69 11.82 -4.28
CA ILE A 137 -6.61 11.72 -5.75
C ILE A 137 -7.98 11.33 -6.32
N SER A 138 -8.63 10.31 -5.75
CA SER A 138 -9.94 9.88 -6.22
C SER A 138 -11.01 10.97 -6.12
N LEU A 139 -11.07 11.68 -5.00
CA LEU A 139 -12.04 12.75 -4.79
C LEU A 139 -11.83 13.88 -5.81
N THR A 140 -10.57 14.27 -6.07
CA THR A 140 -10.27 15.27 -7.10
C THR A 140 -10.67 14.82 -8.51
N GLY A 141 -10.46 13.53 -8.85
CA GLY A 141 -10.88 12.97 -10.13
C GLY A 141 -12.39 12.94 -10.33
N THR A 142 -13.15 12.59 -9.27
CA THR A 142 -14.62 12.57 -9.31
C THR A 142 -15.24 13.96 -9.37
N GLN A 143 -14.71 14.94 -8.62
CA GLN A 143 -15.26 16.30 -8.56
C GLN A 143 -15.13 17.07 -9.89
N LEU A 144 -14.14 16.73 -10.71
CA LEU A 144 -13.98 17.32 -12.03
C LEU A 144 -15.03 16.83 -13.05
N ASN A 145 -16.01 16.00 -12.65
CA ASN A 145 -17.01 15.35 -13.54
C ASN A 145 -16.37 14.47 -14.64
N LEU A 146 -15.15 14.00 -14.41
CA LEU A 146 -14.36 13.25 -15.40
C LEU A 146 -14.48 11.73 -15.25
N VAL A 147 -15.22 11.29 -14.24
CA VAL A 147 -15.74 9.93 -14.10
C VAL A 147 -17.26 10.08 -14.10
N GLU A 148 -17.94 9.48 -15.09
CA GLU A 148 -19.39 9.25 -15.00
C GLU A 148 -19.69 8.19 -13.95
N THR A 149 -19.26 8.42 -12.71
CA THR A 149 -19.91 7.81 -11.57
C THR A 149 -21.35 8.27 -11.70
N HIS A 150 -22.27 7.34 -11.96
CA HIS A 150 -23.70 7.54 -11.78
C HIS A 150 -23.88 7.98 -10.33
N GLY A 151 -23.78 9.29 -10.14
CA GLY A 151 -23.21 9.92 -8.95
C GLY A 151 -24.18 9.81 -7.81
N ASN A 152 -24.16 8.66 -7.14
CA ASN A 152 -24.91 8.51 -5.92
C ASN A 152 -24.22 9.38 -4.87
N ILE A 153 -24.91 10.39 -4.36
CA ILE A 153 -24.40 11.28 -3.31
C ILE A 153 -23.84 10.49 -2.11
N LEU A 154 -24.33 9.25 -1.92
CA LEU A 154 -23.82 8.29 -0.96
C LEU A 154 -22.37 7.87 -1.22
N THR A 155 -21.96 7.57 -2.46
CA THR A 155 -20.58 7.11 -2.74
C THR A 155 -19.58 8.23 -2.51
N TRP A 156 -19.90 9.45 -2.96
CA TRP A 156 -19.09 10.63 -2.71
C TRP A 156 -19.02 10.97 -1.20
N GLY A 157 -20.15 10.91 -0.50
CA GLY A 157 -20.22 11.09 0.95
C GLY A 157 -19.39 10.05 1.72
N LEU A 158 -19.42 8.79 1.28
CA LEU A 158 -18.61 7.71 1.86
C LEU A 158 -17.12 7.91 1.61
N GLN A 159 -16.71 8.40 0.44
CA GLN A 159 -15.30 8.72 0.15
C GLN A 159 -14.80 9.87 1.04
N ILE A 160 -15.58 10.94 1.18
CA ILE A 160 -15.24 12.07 2.08
C ILE A 160 -15.16 11.59 3.53
N LEU A 161 -16.17 10.84 3.99
CA LEU A 161 -16.18 10.30 5.35
C LEU A 161 -14.96 9.42 5.58
N SER A 162 -14.62 8.56 4.63
CA SER A 162 -13.44 7.69 4.69
C SER A 162 -12.16 8.52 4.75
N LEU A 163 -12.02 9.57 3.94
CA LEU A 163 -10.87 10.46 3.97
C LEU A 163 -10.74 11.16 5.32
N VAL A 164 -11.84 11.71 5.86
CA VAL A 164 -11.86 12.37 7.17
C VAL A 164 -11.43 11.39 8.26
N VAL A 165 -11.98 10.17 8.27
CA VAL A 165 -11.62 9.13 9.24
C VAL A 165 -10.13 8.80 9.16
N VAL A 166 -9.58 8.59 7.95
CA VAL A 166 -8.17 8.29 7.75
C VAL A 166 -7.28 9.46 8.20
N LEU A 167 -7.60 10.70 7.80
CA LEU A 167 -6.83 11.88 8.18
C LEU A 167 -6.86 12.15 9.69
N LEU A 168 -8.00 11.89 10.36
CA LEU A 168 -8.10 11.97 11.81
C LEU A 168 -7.28 10.87 12.49
N SER A 169 -7.25 9.65 11.94
CA SER A 169 -6.50 8.53 12.52
C SER A 169 -5.00 8.79 12.63
N VAL A 170 -4.42 9.54 11.68
CA VAL A 170 -3.00 9.91 11.68
C VAL A 170 -2.69 11.19 12.45
N HIS A 171 -3.71 11.85 13.01
CA HIS A 171 -3.50 13.07 13.78
C HIS A 171 -2.73 12.75 15.08
N PRO A 172 -1.75 13.57 15.51
CA PRO A 172 -0.94 13.30 16.70
C PRO A 172 -1.74 13.01 17.97
N ARG A 173 -2.92 13.63 18.12
CA ARG A 173 -3.84 13.38 19.24
C ARG A 173 -4.35 11.93 19.32
N PHE A 174 -4.45 11.22 18.20
CA PHE A 174 -4.86 9.80 18.16
C PHE A 174 -3.65 8.86 18.17
N LEU A 175 -2.58 9.21 17.44
CA LEU A 175 -1.37 8.37 17.38
C LEU A 175 -0.60 8.33 18.71
N ASN A 176 -0.49 9.46 19.43
CA ASN A 176 0.29 9.53 20.68
C ASN A 176 -0.28 8.65 21.81
N PRO A 177 -1.61 8.57 22.05
CA PRO A 177 -2.19 7.59 22.96
C PRO A 177 -1.84 6.14 22.61
N ILE A 178 -1.88 5.78 21.32
CA ILE A 178 -1.55 4.43 20.85
C ILE A 178 -0.08 4.11 21.13
N LEU A 179 0.82 5.07 20.85
CA LEU A 179 2.25 4.94 21.19
C LEU A 179 2.47 4.70 22.69
N ARG A 180 1.75 5.43 23.54
CA ARG A 180 1.83 5.27 25.00
C ARG A 180 1.32 3.90 25.45
N LEU A 181 0.23 3.41 24.86
CA LEU A 181 -0.33 2.09 25.16
C LEU A 181 0.66 0.98 24.79
N LEU A 182 1.22 1.02 23.58
CA LEU A 182 2.21 0.03 23.11
C LEU A 182 3.47 0.02 23.99
N ASN A 183 3.94 1.18 24.43
CA ASN A 183 5.08 1.27 25.35
C ASN A 183 4.78 0.64 26.73
N ARG A 184 3.58 0.86 27.27
CA ARG A 184 3.14 0.27 28.55
C ARG A 184 3.05 -1.25 28.50
N LEU A 185 2.50 -1.80 27.42
CA LEU A 185 2.36 -3.25 27.24
C LEU A 185 3.70 -3.99 27.20
N LYS A 186 4.78 -3.31 26.81
CA LYS A 186 6.13 -3.89 26.78
C LYS A 186 6.88 -3.76 28.12
N GLY A 187 6.25 -3.24 29.18
CA GLY A 187 6.92 -3.03 30.47
C GLY A 187 8.06 -2.02 30.42
N GLN A 188 8.10 -1.15 29.40
CA GLN A 188 9.08 -0.07 29.27
C GLN A 188 8.67 1.16 30.11
N THR A 189 8.37 0.95 31.39
CA THR A 189 7.96 1.99 32.35
C THR A 189 9.14 2.71 33.01
N GLY A 190 10.39 2.41 32.64
CA GLY A 190 11.59 3.04 33.17
C GLY A 190 12.42 3.76 32.10
N GLY A 191 12.63 5.07 32.29
CA GLY A 191 13.79 5.83 31.81
C GLY A 191 13.86 6.24 30.32
N ASN A 192 13.29 5.47 29.39
CA ASN A 192 13.35 5.83 27.97
C ASN A 192 12.26 6.85 27.61
N GLN A 193 12.67 8.01 27.10
CA GLN A 193 11.79 9.10 26.69
C GLN A 193 10.61 8.57 25.87
N VAL A 194 9.39 8.79 26.35
CA VAL A 194 8.17 8.42 25.63
C VAL A 194 8.08 9.30 24.40
N PHE A 195 8.40 8.73 23.23
CA PHE A 195 8.33 9.44 21.95
C PHE A 195 6.93 9.96 21.69
N GLN A 196 6.83 11.24 21.30
CA GLN A 196 5.59 11.89 20.93
C GLN A 196 5.76 12.54 19.56
N ILE A 197 4.81 12.25 18.68
CA ILE A 197 4.68 12.93 17.40
C ILE A 197 4.23 14.35 17.70
N LYS A 198 5.05 15.34 17.30
CA LYS A 198 4.79 16.76 17.56
C LYS A 198 3.92 17.40 16.48
N HIS A 199 4.08 16.97 15.23
CA HIS A 199 3.45 17.59 14.07
C HIS A 199 2.65 16.57 13.29
N TYR A 200 1.60 17.03 12.62
CA TYR A 200 0.85 16.22 11.67
C TYR A 200 1.79 15.78 10.53
N PRO A 201 1.71 14.52 10.05
CA PRO A 201 2.63 13.98 9.04
C PRO A 201 2.33 14.51 7.62
N LEU A 202 2.28 15.83 7.43
CA LEU A 202 2.02 16.45 6.12
C LEU A 202 3.12 16.14 5.09
N VAL A 203 4.40 16.17 5.50
CA VAL A 203 5.52 15.86 4.61
C VAL A 203 5.46 14.39 4.16
N PRO A 204 5.29 13.39 5.05
CA PRO A 204 5.00 12.03 4.63
C PRO A 204 3.75 11.90 3.73
N LEU A 205 2.66 12.60 4.02
CA LEU A 205 1.45 12.58 3.18
C LEU A 205 1.70 13.07 1.74
N LEU A 206 2.44 14.19 1.59
CA LEU A 206 2.89 14.67 0.27
C LEU A 206 3.83 13.68 -0.41
N GLY A 207 4.66 13.00 0.39
CA GLY A 207 5.49 11.89 -0.06
C GLY A 207 4.67 10.76 -0.66
N GLU A 208 3.59 10.35 0.00
CA GLU A 208 2.69 9.30 -0.49
C GLU A 208 1.84 9.72 -1.69
N LEU A 209 1.44 11.00 -1.77
CA LEU A 209 0.83 11.55 -3.00
C LEU A 209 1.78 11.44 -4.19
N THR A 210 3.07 11.75 -3.98
CA THR A 210 4.09 11.62 -5.02
C THR A 210 4.33 10.15 -5.37
N PHE A 211 4.37 9.26 -4.37
CA PHE A 211 4.49 7.82 -4.60
C PHE A 211 3.34 7.28 -5.45
N LEU A 212 2.10 7.59 -5.09
CA LEU A 212 0.93 7.14 -5.82
C LEU A 212 0.85 7.78 -7.21
N GLY A 213 1.28 9.04 -7.31
CA GLY A 213 1.68 9.73 -8.55
C GLY A 213 2.47 8.84 -9.49
N LEU A 214 3.68 8.50 -9.07
CA LEU A 214 4.61 7.67 -9.84
C LEU A 214 4.04 6.28 -10.14
N ARG A 215 3.39 5.63 -9.17
CA ARG A 215 2.79 4.31 -9.37
C ARG A 215 1.66 4.32 -10.39
N GLY A 216 0.79 5.32 -10.33
CA GLY A 216 -0.29 5.49 -11.29
C GLY A 216 0.25 5.84 -12.68
N THR A 217 1.31 6.65 -12.79
CA THR A 217 1.98 6.88 -14.08
C THR A 217 2.59 5.60 -14.64
N GLY A 218 3.29 4.81 -13.82
CA GLY A 218 3.81 3.51 -14.24
C GLY A 218 2.69 2.56 -14.71
N PHE A 219 1.55 2.56 -14.03
CA PHE A 219 0.36 1.83 -14.46
C PHE A 219 -0.16 2.31 -15.83
N LEU A 220 -0.34 3.61 -16.02
CA LEU A 220 -0.82 4.20 -17.27
C LEU A 220 0.09 3.85 -18.45
N VAL A 221 1.41 3.95 -18.27
CA VAL A 221 2.40 3.62 -19.31
C VAL A 221 2.40 2.12 -19.61
N THR A 222 2.24 1.27 -18.58
CA THR A 222 2.06 -0.19 -18.78
C THR A 222 0.79 -0.48 -19.57
N PHE A 223 -0.32 0.17 -19.23
CA PHE A 223 -1.60 0.00 -19.91
C PHE A 223 -1.53 0.46 -21.36
N ALA A 224 -0.81 1.55 -21.64
CA ALA A 224 -0.53 2.04 -22.99
C ALA A 224 0.35 1.10 -23.85
N ALA A 225 1.07 0.15 -23.23
CA ALA A 225 1.79 -0.89 -23.96
C ALA A 225 0.86 -2.03 -24.45
N LEU A 226 -0.34 -2.14 -23.87
CA LEU A 226 -1.29 -3.22 -24.16
C LEU A 226 -2.48 -2.74 -25.01
N THR A 227 -2.82 -1.45 -24.93
CA THR A 227 -3.95 -0.87 -25.67
C THR A 227 -3.74 0.63 -25.89
N THR A 228 -4.47 1.20 -26.85
CA THR A 228 -4.46 2.65 -27.11
C THR A 228 -5.17 3.40 -26.00
N VAL A 229 -4.46 4.30 -25.32
CA VAL A 229 -5.01 5.15 -24.25
C VAL A 229 -5.34 6.52 -24.81
N ASN A 230 -6.61 6.90 -24.74
CA ASN A 230 -7.03 8.26 -25.10
C ASN A 230 -6.72 9.22 -23.95
N TYR A 231 -6.35 10.46 -24.27
CA TYR A 231 -6.09 11.50 -23.26
C TYR A 231 -7.25 11.69 -22.27
N ASN A 232 -8.49 11.59 -22.76
CA ASN A 232 -9.70 11.71 -21.95
C ASN A 232 -9.85 10.59 -20.91
N GLN A 233 -9.19 9.44 -21.11
CA GLN A 233 -9.24 8.29 -20.20
C GLN A 233 -8.15 8.32 -19.14
N ILE A 234 -7.11 9.15 -19.30
CA ILE A 234 -5.96 9.19 -18.38
C ILE A 234 -6.41 9.44 -16.95
N LEU A 235 -7.23 10.46 -16.72
CA LEU A 235 -7.66 10.81 -15.37
C LEU A 235 -8.63 9.76 -14.79
N LEU A 236 -9.51 9.19 -15.62
CA LEU A 236 -10.38 8.08 -15.22
C LEU A 236 -9.55 6.88 -14.74
N LEU A 237 -8.61 6.43 -15.57
CA LEU A 237 -7.72 5.31 -15.26
C LEU A 237 -6.90 5.57 -13.98
N PHE A 238 -6.41 6.80 -13.81
CA PHE A 238 -5.63 7.18 -12.62
C PHE A 238 -6.49 7.22 -11.34
N THR A 239 -7.73 7.69 -11.45
CA THR A 239 -8.72 7.71 -10.36
C THR A 239 -9.13 6.29 -9.98
N THR A 240 -9.46 5.45 -10.95
CA THR A 240 -9.79 4.04 -10.75
C THR A 240 -8.63 3.27 -10.14
N PHE A 241 -7.40 3.50 -10.62
CA PHE A 241 -6.19 2.93 -10.03
C PHE A 241 -6.05 3.30 -8.55
N SER A 242 -6.28 4.57 -8.20
CA SER A 242 -6.19 5.04 -6.81
C SER A 242 -7.26 4.39 -5.92
N LEU A 243 -8.50 4.27 -6.41
CA LEU A 243 -9.56 3.55 -5.69
C LEU A 243 -9.25 2.06 -5.52
N ALA A 244 -8.78 1.40 -6.58
CA ALA A 244 -8.35 0.00 -6.53
C ALA A 244 -7.24 -0.21 -5.49
N TRP A 245 -6.31 0.73 -5.38
CA TRP A 245 -5.26 0.69 -4.36
C TRP A 245 -5.84 0.67 -2.93
N VAL A 246 -6.85 1.51 -2.64
CA VAL A 246 -7.54 1.53 -1.33
C VAL A 246 -8.26 0.20 -1.07
N LEU A 247 -8.97 -0.33 -2.07
CA LEU A 247 -9.66 -1.61 -1.95
C LEU A 247 -8.69 -2.78 -1.72
N GLY A 248 -7.53 -2.74 -2.37
CA GLY A 248 -6.45 -3.72 -2.21
C GLY A 248 -5.85 -3.76 -0.81
N LEU A 249 -5.99 -2.71 0.00
CA LEU A 249 -5.61 -2.74 1.42
C LEU A 249 -6.57 -3.57 2.28
N ILE A 250 -7.86 -3.58 1.93
CA ILE A 250 -8.93 -4.23 2.71
C ILE A 250 -8.94 -5.73 2.42
N ILE A 251 -8.63 -6.12 1.19
CA ILE A 251 -8.63 -7.51 0.75
C ILE A 251 -7.27 -8.14 1.14
N PRO A 252 -7.23 -9.22 1.94
CA PRO A 252 -5.98 -9.85 2.37
C PRO A 252 -5.39 -10.75 1.26
N THR A 253 -5.32 -10.24 0.04
CA THR A 253 -4.68 -10.91 -1.09
C THR A 253 -3.18 -10.54 -1.13
N PRO A 254 -2.31 -11.47 -1.56
CA PRO A 254 -0.94 -11.14 -1.93
C PRO A 254 -0.90 -9.93 -2.87
N GLY A 255 0.07 -9.03 -2.67
CA GLY A 255 0.13 -7.68 -3.26
C GLY A 255 0.30 -7.58 -4.79
N GLY A 256 -0.06 -8.60 -5.55
CA GLY A 256 -0.07 -8.62 -7.01
C GLY A 256 -1.32 -9.28 -7.63
N LEU A 257 -2.36 -9.54 -6.84
CA LEU A 257 -3.63 -10.13 -7.30
C LEU A 257 -4.80 -9.13 -7.32
N GLY A 258 -4.57 -7.88 -6.89
CA GLY A 258 -5.57 -6.80 -6.87
C GLY A 258 -5.17 -5.65 -7.79
#